data_AF-A0A3E4ULR9-F1
#
_entry.id   AF-A0A3E4ULR9-F1
#
_cell.length_a   1.000
_cell.length_b   1.000
_cell.length_c   1.000
_cell.angle_alpha   90.00
_cell.angle_beta   90.00
_cell.angle_gamma   90.00
#
_symmetry.space_group_name_H-M   'P 1'
#
loop_
_entity.id
_entity.type
_entity.pdbx_description
1 polymer ?
#
loop_
_entity_poly.entity_id
_entity_poly.type
_entity_poly.pdbx_seq_one_letter_code
_entity_poly.pdbx_strand_id
1 'polypeptide(L)'
;MTGELKSIKINSEVKKRLDFQKKRSTYSSYIEQMIAYFEMTGVEPKLGQVPPVATINKAIGETSAALYKRMDDVIKILRNIETNKIDVMVHALEGLKSGNLTNTPEVVEAFDQDEIYRFIQLNETLAKELKEKENIIQKLQSDIISLKNSTKIQDVIEAVAELLSENNLSQDAKGNLILPREYRNLLIEKIKTISNV
;
A
#
# COMPACT_ATOMS: atom_id res chain seq x y z
N MET A 1 -54.98 13.81 -25.42
CA MET A 1 -55.36 15.21 -25.13
C MET A 1 -54.64 16.11 -26.11
N THR A 2 -55.38 16.66 -27.08
CA THR A 2 -54.88 17.58 -28.11
C THR A 2 -54.78 18.98 -27.53
N GLY A 3 -53.62 19.31 -26.96
CA GLY A 3 -53.31 20.69 -26.57
C GLY A 3 -53.11 21.55 -27.81
N GLU A 4 -53.65 22.77 -27.82
CA GLU A 4 -53.43 23.76 -28.88
C GLU A 4 -51.93 23.92 -29.17
N LEU A 5 -51.53 23.64 -30.42
CA LEU A 5 -50.19 23.95 -30.92
C LEU A 5 -50.06 25.47 -31.07
N LYS A 6 -49.60 26.15 -30.02
CA LYS A 6 -49.26 27.57 -30.08
C LYS A 6 -47.97 27.74 -30.88
N SER A 7 -48.05 28.47 -31.99
CA SER A 7 -46.89 28.75 -32.85
C SER A 7 -45.97 29.76 -32.16
N ILE A 8 -44.71 29.36 -31.93
CA ILE A 8 -43.66 30.26 -31.46
C ILE A 8 -42.95 30.84 -32.69
N LYS A 9 -42.99 32.17 -32.82
CA LYS A 9 -42.21 32.87 -33.86
C LYS A 9 -40.75 32.97 -33.42
N ILE A 10 -39.87 32.34 -34.19
CA ILE A 10 -38.42 32.42 -34.01
C ILE A 10 -37.78 33.13 -35.21
N ASN A 11 -36.70 33.87 -34.95
CA ASN A 11 -35.90 34.49 -36.00
C ASN A 11 -35.33 33.41 -36.95
N SER A 12 -35.27 33.71 -38.25
CA SER A 12 -34.77 32.78 -39.28
C SER A 12 -33.34 32.31 -39.02
N GLU A 13 -32.48 33.16 -38.48
CA GLU A 13 -31.09 32.82 -38.16
C GLU A 13 -31.01 31.90 -36.93
N VAL A 14 -31.85 32.16 -35.93
CA VAL A 14 -31.98 31.28 -34.76
C VAL A 14 -32.50 29.90 -35.18
N LYS A 15 -33.47 29.87 -36.12
CA LYS A 15 -33.98 28.62 -36.69
C LYS A 15 -32.88 27.82 -37.40
N LYS A 16 -32.06 28.45 -38.24
CA LYS A 16 -30.92 27.78 -38.92
C LYS A 16 -29.95 27.17 -37.93
N ARG A 17 -29.60 27.90 -36.86
CA ARG A 17 -28.71 27.39 -35.81
C ARG A 17 -29.32 26.21 -35.07
N LEU A 18 -30.61 26.28 -34.74
CA LEU A 18 -31.33 25.16 -34.13
C LEU A 18 -31.41 23.95 -35.08
N ASP A 19 -31.62 24.17 -36.37
CA ASP A 19 -31.63 23.10 -37.38
C ASP A 19 -30.29 22.38 -37.48
N PHE A 20 -29.19 23.14 -37.43
CA PHE A 20 -27.86 22.58 -37.41
C PHE A 20 -27.60 21.75 -36.14
N GLN A 21 -27.96 22.29 -34.97
CA GLN A 21 -27.63 21.67 -33.68
C GLN A 21 -28.53 20.48 -33.32
N LYS A 22 -29.83 20.54 -33.65
CA LYS A 22 -30.78 19.44 -33.38
C LYS A 22 -30.45 18.19 -34.21
N LYS A 23 -29.74 18.34 -35.33
CA LYS A 23 -29.46 17.26 -36.30
C LYS A 23 -30.76 16.54 -36.70
N ARG A 24 -30.82 15.22 -36.52
CA ARG A 24 -31.96 14.36 -36.89
C ARG A 24 -33.09 14.33 -35.84
N SER A 25 -32.99 15.10 -34.75
CA SER A 25 -34.03 15.16 -33.71
C SER A 25 -35.13 16.19 -34.01
N THR A 26 -36.27 16.04 -33.33
CA THR A 26 -37.36 17.03 -33.35
C THR A 26 -36.99 18.24 -32.49
N TYR A 27 -37.55 19.40 -32.80
CA TYR A 27 -37.28 20.61 -31.99
C TYR A 27 -37.70 20.43 -30.52
N SER A 28 -38.82 19.76 -30.26
CA SER A 28 -39.28 19.51 -28.88
C SER A 28 -38.25 18.71 -28.09
N SER A 29 -37.79 17.58 -28.65
CA SER A 29 -36.81 16.72 -27.97
C SER A 29 -35.48 17.43 -27.75
N TYR A 30 -35.02 18.21 -28.74
CA TYR A 30 -33.79 18.98 -28.60
C TYR A 30 -33.89 20.09 -27.54
N ILE A 31 -35.02 20.80 -27.51
CA ILE A 31 -35.27 21.86 -26.52
C ILE A 31 -35.43 21.28 -25.12
N GLU A 32 -36.12 20.16 -24.95
CA GLU A 32 -36.21 19.42 -23.68
C GLU A 32 -34.82 19.02 -23.17
N GLN A 33 -33.94 18.51 -24.04
CA GLN A 33 -32.56 18.19 -23.67
C GLN A 33 -31.77 19.43 -23.25
N MET A 34 -31.96 20.57 -23.93
CA MET A 34 -31.32 21.82 -23.54
C MET A 34 -31.79 22.30 -22.17
N ILE A 35 -33.11 22.23 -21.90
CA ILE A 35 -33.70 22.61 -20.60
C ILE A 35 -33.16 21.69 -19.51
N ALA A 36 -33.20 20.37 -19.71
CA ALA A 36 -32.67 19.39 -18.77
C ALA A 36 -31.18 19.61 -18.49
N TYR A 37 -30.38 20.01 -19.49
CA TYR A 37 -28.98 20.38 -19.29
C TYR A 37 -28.83 21.60 -18.38
N PHE A 38 -29.63 22.66 -18.55
CA PHE A 38 -29.60 23.83 -17.67
C PHE A 38 -30.04 23.49 -16.24
N GLU A 39 -31.08 22.68 -16.09
CA GLU A 39 -31.56 22.21 -14.78
C GLU A 39 -30.51 21.36 -14.06
N MET A 40 -29.87 20.42 -14.77
CA MET A 40 -28.86 19.53 -14.20
C MET A 40 -27.56 20.24 -13.85
N THR A 41 -27.14 21.22 -14.65
CA THR A 41 -25.86 21.92 -14.46
C THR A 41 -25.96 23.21 -13.65
N GLY A 42 -27.18 23.72 -13.43
CA GLY A 42 -27.42 25.02 -12.79
C GLY A 42 -26.95 26.22 -13.61
N VAL A 43 -26.60 26.03 -14.88
CA VAL A 43 -26.10 27.10 -15.75
C VAL A 43 -27.25 28.04 -16.11
N GLU A 44 -27.09 29.32 -15.79
CA GLU A 44 -28.02 30.37 -16.19
C GLU A 44 -27.51 31.11 -17.44
N PRO A 45 -28.13 30.90 -18.63
CA PRO A 45 -27.63 31.48 -19.88
C PRO A 45 -27.61 33.02 -19.91
N LYS A 46 -28.44 33.65 -19.08
CA LYS A 46 -28.53 35.12 -18.97
C LYS A 46 -27.35 35.73 -18.21
N LEU A 47 -26.65 34.95 -17.39
CA LEU A 47 -25.57 35.43 -16.53
C LEU A 47 -24.18 35.29 -17.15
N GLY A 48 -24.07 34.80 -18.39
CA GLY A 48 -22.78 34.68 -19.08
C GLY A 48 -21.78 33.73 -18.38
N GLN A 49 -22.30 32.74 -17.64
CA GLN A 49 -21.48 31.81 -16.86
C GLN A 49 -20.61 30.94 -17.76
N VAL A 50 -19.37 30.68 -17.31
CA VAL A 50 -18.43 29.81 -18.00
C VAL A 50 -18.97 28.37 -17.95
N PRO A 51 -19.08 27.67 -19.10
CA PRO A 51 -19.60 26.31 -19.13
C PRO A 51 -18.80 25.37 -18.22
N PRO A 52 -19.46 24.43 -17.51
CA PRO A 52 -18.79 23.52 -16.57
C PRO A 52 -17.58 22.78 -17.17
N VAL A 53 -17.66 22.40 -18.44
CA VAL A 53 -16.58 21.72 -19.17
C VAL A 53 -15.31 22.56 -19.25
N ALA A 54 -15.43 23.88 -19.44
CA ALA A 54 -14.27 24.77 -19.49
C ALA A 54 -13.61 24.93 -18.12
N THR A 55 -14.41 24.93 -17.04
CA THR A 55 -13.91 24.94 -15.66
C THR A 55 -13.14 23.65 -15.34
N ILE A 56 -13.67 22.49 -15.74
CA ILE A 56 -13.02 21.19 -15.54
C ILE A 56 -11.69 21.15 -16.29
N ASN A 57 -11.66 21.54 -17.57
CA ASN A 57 -10.42 21.54 -18.35
C ASN A 57 -9.37 22.49 -17.79
N LYS A 58 -9.79 23.65 -17.27
CA LYS A 58 -8.89 24.59 -16.59
C LYS A 58 -8.31 23.98 -15.32
N ALA A 59 -9.12 23.36 -14.47
CA ALA A 59 -8.65 22.71 -13.25
C ALA A 59 -7.69 21.55 -13.53
N ILE A 60 -7.95 20.75 -14.58
CA ILE A 60 -7.04 19.68 -15.04
C ILE A 60 -5.72 20.29 -15.55
N GLY A 61 -5.78 21.38 -16.31
CA GLY A 61 -4.59 22.10 -16.79
C GLY A 61 -3.72 22.62 -15.64
N GLU A 62 -4.32 23.30 -14.67
CA GLU A 62 -3.60 23.87 -13.52
C GLU A 62 -3.00 22.79 -12.61
N THR A 63 -3.73 21.70 -12.37
CA THR A 63 -3.23 20.57 -11.56
C THR A 63 -2.09 19.83 -12.26
N SER A 64 -2.19 19.60 -13.57
CA SER A 64 -1.12 18.96 -14.34
C SER A 64 0.15 19.83 -14.40
N ALA A 65 0.02 21.15 -14.58
CA ALA A 65 1.16 22.07 -14.57
C ALA A 65 1.93 22.06 -13.24
N ALA A 66 1.20 22.03 -12.11
CA ALA A 66 1.83 21.94 -10.79
C ALA A 66 2.58 20.63 -10.58
N LEU A 67 2.04 19.52 -11.09
CA LEU A 67 2.70 18.20 -11.08
C LEU A 67 3.99 18.20 -11.90
N TYR A 68 3.96 18.72 -13.13
CA TYR A 68 5.14 18.81 -13.98
C TYR A 68 6.24 19.65 -13.35
N LYS A 69 5.89 20.76 -12.68
CA LYS A 69 6.87 21.59 -11.96
C LYS A 69 7.55 20.82 -10.82
N ARG A 70 6.79 20.08 -10.01
CA ARG A 70 7.35 19.25 -8.92
C ARG A 70 8.27 18.16 -9.47
N MET A 71 7.92 17.54 -10.59
CA MET A 71 8.78 16.55 -11.25
C MET A 71 10.10 17.17 -11.71
N ASP A 72 10.06 18.37 -12.32
CA ASP A 72 11.28 19.10 -12.71
C ASP A 72 12.17 19.45 -11.51
N ASP A 73 11.56 19.89 -10.40
CA ASP A 73 12.30 20.19 -9.16
C ASP A 73 12.96 18.92 -8.57
N VAL A 74 12.27 17.77 -8.59
CA VAL A 74 12.86 16.48 -8.17
C VAL A 74 14.02 16.09 -9.08
N ILE A 75 13.88 16.23 -10.41
CA ILE A 75 14.96 15.93 -11.36
C ILE A 75 16.20 16.80 -11.08
N LYS A 76 16.02 18.09 -10.76
CA LYS A 76 17.13 18.98 -10.39
C LYS A 76 17.82 18.54 -9.11
N ILE A 77 17.05 18.13 -8.09
CA ILE A 77 17.61 17.61 -6.84
C ILE A 77 18.42 16.35 -7.11
N LEU A 78 17.88 15.41 -7.88
CA LEU A 78 18.56 14.16 -8.22
C LEU A 78 19.88 14.41 -8.97
N ARG A 79 19.87 15.29 -9.98
CA ARG A 79 21.10 15.69 -10.70
C ARG A 79 22.11 16.36 -9.78
N ASN A 80 21.66 17.21 -8.86
CA ASN A 80 22.56 17.85 -7.90
C ASN A 80 23.23 16.83 -6.98
N ILE A 81 22.47 15.84 -6.49
CA ILE A 81 23.01 14.74 -5.67
C ILE A 81 24.00 13.89 -6.47
N GLU A 82 23.65 13.54 -7.71
CA GLU A 82 24.51 12.78 -8.61
C GLU A 82 25.86 13.47 -8.80
N THR A 83 25.85 14.72 -9.27
CA THR A 83 27.08 15.47 -9.57
C THR A 83 27.89 15.84 -8.32
N ASN A 84 27.24 16.29 -7.24
CA ASN A 84 27.98 16.86 -6.10
C ASN A 84 28.34 15.84 -5.02
N LYS A 85 27.64 14.71 -4.95
CA LYS A 85 27.91 13.68 -3.93
C LYS A 85 28.40 12.40 -4.56
N ILE A 86 27.61 11.81 -5.47
CA ILE A 86 27.90 10.47 -5.98
C ILE A 86 29.15 10.48 -6.86
N ASP A 87 29.24 11.35 -7.86
CA ASP A 87 30.39 11.43 -8.76
C ASP A 87 31.68 11.75 -8.00
N VAL A 88 31.61 12.66 -7.03
CA VAL A 88 32.73 13.01 -6.15
C VAL A 88 33.19 11.80 -5.33
N MET A 89 32.27 11.05 -4.74
CA MET A 89 32.59 9.83 -3.98
C MET A 89 33.20 8.74 -4.88
N VAL A 90 32.64 8.54 -6.07
CA VAL A 90 33.15 7.56 -7.04
C VAL A 90 34.57 7.92 -7.47
N HIS A 91 34.84 9.17 -7.81
CA HIS A 91 36.18 9.61 -8.16
C HIS A 91 37.17 9.51 -6.99
N ALA A 92 36.75 9.80 -5.76
CA ALA A 92 37.58 9.59 -4.57
C ALA A 92 37.93 8.11 -4.37
N LEU A 93 36.96 7.20 -4.55
CA LEU A 93 37.16 5.75 -4.49
C LEU A 93 38.09 5.25 -5.61
N GLU A 94 37.94 5.76 -6.83
CA GLU A 94 38.82 5.42 -7.97
C GLU A 94 40.26 5.91 -7.75
N GLY A 95 40.43 7.10 -7.15
CA GLY A 95 41.75 7.63 -6.77
C GLY A 95 42.45 6.75 -5.72
N LEU A 96 41.70 6.30 -4.70
CA LEU A 96 42.19 5.35 -3.69
C LEU A 96 42.58 4.00 -4.28
N LYS A 97 41.78 3.48 -5.22
CA LYS A 97 42.06 2.21 -5.93
C LYS A 97 43.29 2.29 -6.83
N SER A 98 43.58 3.47 -7.38
CA SER A 98 44.65 3.67 -8.37
C SER A 98 45.99 4.11 -7.76
N GLY A 99 46.07 4.32 -6.44
CA GLY A 99 47.31 4.66 -5.73
C GLY A 99 47.92 6.03 -6.06
N ASN A 100 47.25 6.85 -6.87
CA ASN A 100 47.69 8.19 -7.24
C ASN A 100 46.98 9.23 -6.36
N LEU A 101 47.58 9.60 -5.24
CA LEU A 101 47.18 10.77 -4.46
C LEU A 101 47.82 12.02 -5.09
N THR A 102 47.24 12.52 -6.18
CA THR A 102 47.59 13.84 -6.69
C THR A 102 46.62 14.89 -6.16
N ASN A 103 47.17 15.81 -5.36
CA ASN A 103 46.55 17.03 -4.86
C ASN A 103 45.61 17.68 -5.89
N THR A 104 44.31 17.68 -5.61
CA THR A 104 43.31 18.57 -6.22
C THR A 104 42.27 18.97 -5.16
N PRO A 105 41.67 20.17 -5.29
CA PRO A 105 41.58 21.14 -4.20
C PRO A 105 40.26 21.08 -3.42
N GLU A 106 40.36 21.33 -2.10
CA GLU A 106 39.45 22.15 -1.28
C GLU A 106 37.94 22.11 -1.59
N VAL A 107 37.28 20.94 -1.60
CA VAL A 107 35.84 20.85 -1.26
C VAL A 107 35.52 19.52 -0.55
N VAL A 108 36.43 19.04 0.30
CA VAL A 108 36.15 17.88 1.17
C VAL A 108 36.15 18.35 2.62
N GLU A 109 35.15 19.16 2.97
CA GLU A 109 34.69 19.14 4.35
C GLU A 109 33.92 17.83 4.56
N ALA A 110 34.60 16.91 5.25
CA ALA A 110 34.07 15.81 6.06
C ALA A 110 33.44 14.62 5.32
N PHE A 111 34.29 13.73 4.81
CA PHE A 111 34.20 12.33 5.24
C PHE A 111 35.59 11.90 5.71
N ASP A 112 35.72 11.74 7.02
CA ASP A 112 36.95 11.21 7.61
C ASP A 112 37.12 9.77 7.08
N GLN A 113 38.26 9.46 6.45
CA GLN A 113 38.49 8.13 5.85
C GLN A 113 38.30 7.01 6.89
N ASP A 114 38.58 7.32 8.16
CA ASP A 114 38.35 6.45 9.32
C ASP A 114 36.86 6.19 9.59
N GLU A 115 35.98 7.13 9.25
CA GLU A 115 34.53 6.96 9.36
C GLU A 115 34.00 6.00 8.29
N ILE A 116 34.49 6.12 7.05
CA ILE A 116 34.14 5.20 5.95
C ILE A 116 34.58 3.78 6.31
N TYR A 117 35.81 3.61 6.81
CA TYR A 117 36.32 2.30 7.21
C TYR A 117 35.53 1.69 8.37
N ARG A 118 35.13 2.50 9.36
CA ARG A 118 34.23 2.07 10.44
C ARG A 118 32.87 1.62 9.94
N PHE A 119 32.27 2.33 8.99
CA PHE A 119 30.98 1.94 8.41
C PHE A 119 31.07 0.61 7.66
N ILE A 120 32.15 0.36 6.93
CA ILE A 120 32.38 -0.92 6.25
C ILE A 120 32.45 -2.06 7.27
N GLN A 121 33.27 -1.92 8.32
CA GLN A 121 33.40 -2.95 9.37
C GLN A 121 32.09 -3.19 10.13
N LEU A 122 31.33 -2.12 10.40
CA LEU A 122 30.04 -2.23 11.06
C LEU A 122 29.04 -3.01 10.19
N ASN A 123 28.99 -2.71 8.89
CA ASN A 123 28.12 -3.42 7.95
C ASN A 123 28.47 -4.91 7.83
N GLU A 124 29.76 -5.24 7.78
CA GLU A 124 30.23 -6.64 7.77
C GLU A 124 29.81 -7.38 9.06
N THR A 125 29.93 -6.71 10.21
CA THR A 125 29.54 -7.26 11.51
C THR A 125 28.03 -7.50 11.56
N LEU A 126 27.23 -6.50 11.18
CA LEU A 126 25.77 -6.60 11.13
C LEU A 126 25.30 -7.70 10.17
N ALA A 127 25.94 -7.86 9.01
CA ALA A 127 25.62 -8.94 8.06
C ALA A 127 25.89 -10.33 8.66
N LYS A 128 26.97 -10.48 9.44
CA LYS A 128 27.28 -11.73 10.13
C LYS A 128 26.27 -12.04 11.24
N GLU A 129 25.92 -11.05 12.05
CA GLU A 129 24.91 -11.19 13.10
C GLU A 129 23.54 -11.55 12.53
N LEU A 130 23.13 -10.91 11.44
CA LEU A 130 21.86 -11.17 10.76
C LEU A 130 21.79 -12.63 10.31
N LYS A 131 22.86 -13.13 9.67
CA LYS A 131 22.97 -14.53 9.24
C LYS A 131 22.90 -15.51 10.41
N GLU A 132 23.53 -15.18 11.54
CA GLU A 132 23.45 -16.01 12.75
C GLU A 132 22.04 -16.05 13.32
N LYS A 133 21.35 -14.91 13.39
CA LYS A 133 19.96 -14.83 13.84
C LYS A 133 19.01 -15.62 12.92
N GLU A 134 19.21 -15.54 11.60
CA GLU A 134 18.43 -16.33 10.63
C GLU A 134 18.62 -17.84 10.86
N ASN A 135 19.85 -18.30 11.09
CA ASN A 135 20.11 -19.72 11.40
C ASN A 135 19.41 -20.17 12.68
N ILE A 136 19.40 -19.33 13.73
CA ILE A 136 18.70 -19.61 14.98
C ILE A 136 17.19 -19.70 14.74
N ILE A 137 16.62 -18.76 13.97
CA ILE A 137 15.18 -18.77 13.62
C ILE A 137 14.83 -20.06 12.88
N GLN A 138 15.62 -20.46 11.88
CA GLN A 138 15.38 -21.69 11.13
C GLN A 138 15.44 -22.93 12.03
N LYS A 139 16.41 -22.98 12.95
CA LYS A 139 16.52 -24.08 13.91
C LYS A 139 15.30 -24.15 14.83
N LEU A 140 14.88 -23.02 15.39
CA LEU A 140 13.69 -22.96 16.26
C LEU A 140 12.41 -23.34 15.51
N GLN A 141 12.26 -22.92 14.26
CA GLN A 141 11.14 -23.34 13.42
C GLN A 141 11.14 -24.84 13.16
N SER A 142 12.30 -25.44 12.88
CA SER A 142 12.46 -26.88 12.75
C SER A 142 12.12 -27.63 14.04
N ASP A 143 12.56 -27.12 15.19
CA ASP A 143 12.27 -27.72 16.50
C ASP A 143 10.77 -27.67 16.82
N ILE A 144 10.09 -26.56 16.50
CA ILE A 144 8.62 -26.44 16.65
C ILE A 144 7.89 -27.45 15.77
N ILE A 145 8.29 -27.61 14.50
CA ILE A 145 7.69 -28.59 13.58
C ILE A 145 7.92 -30.01 14.13
N SER A 146 9.12 -30.31 14.60
CA SER A 146 9.49 -31.62 15.16
C SER A 146 8.69 -31.94 16.41
N LEU A 147 8.51 -30.96 17.31
CA LEU A 147 7.68 -31.11 18.51
C LEU A 147 6.20 -31.29 18.16
N LYS A 148 5.67 -30.51 17.20
CA LYS A 148 4.27 -30.64 16.75
C LYS A 148 4.01 -32.01 16.12
N ASN A 149 4.99 -32.56 15.41
CA ASN A 149 4.90 -33.88 14.78
C ASN A 149 5.36 -35.02 15.69
N SER A 150 5.70 -34.74 16.95
CA SER A 150 6.08 -35.77 17.92
C SER A 150 4.88 -36.66 18.19
N THR A 151 4.95 -37.91 17.72
CA THR A 151 3.90 -38.92 17.90
C THR A 151 3.54 -39.08 19.37
N LYS A 152 4.52 -39.06 20.28
CA LYS A 152 4.29 -39.13 21.73
C LYS A 152 3.41 -38.01 22.27
N ILE A 153 3.56 -36.78 21.76
CA ILE A 153 2.73 -35.64 22.19
C ILE A 153 1.31 -35.82 21.65
N GLN A 154 1.19 -36.27 20.41
CA GLN A 154 -0.12 -36.53 19.80
C GLN A 154 -0.86 -37.68 20.50
N ASP A 155 -0.16 -38.76 20.85
CA ASP A 155 -0.70 -39.90 21.59
C ASP A 155 -1.18 -39.47 23.00
N VAL A 156 -0.44 -38.58 23.67
CA VAL A 156 -0.87 -38.00 24.96
C VAL A 156 -2.11 -37.13 24.79
N ILE A 157 -2.16 -36.29 23.75
CA ILE A 157 -3.33 -35.43 23.46
C ILE A 157 -4.56 -36.29 23.19
N GLU A 158 -4.42 -37.35 22.39
CA GLU A 158 -5.51 -38.26 22.04
C GLU A 158 -6.00 -39.04 23.25
N ALA A 159 -5.08 -39.59 24.07
CA ALA A 159 -5.44 -40.27 25.31
C ALA A 159 -6.15 -39.34 26.32
N VAL A 160 -5.74 -38.07 26.40
CA VAL A 160 -6.40 -37.06 27.24
C VAL A 160 -7.77 -36.72 26.66
N ALA A 161 -7.91 -36.55 25.35
CA ALA A 161 -9.17 -36.23 24.69
C ALA A 161 -10.20 -37.36 24.86
N GLU A 162 -9.80 -38.61 24.65
CA GLU A 162 -10.61 -39.81 24.87
C GLU A 162 -11.19 -39.83 26.29
N LEU A 163 -10.32 -39.71 27.31
CA LEU A 163 -10.71 -39.71 28.72
C LEU A 163 -11.64 -38.56 29.11
N LEU A 164 -11.47 -37.39 28.50
CA LEU A 164 -12.35 -36.25 28.75
C LEU A 164 -13.69 -36.37 28.02
N SER A 165 -13.73 -37.08 26.88
CA SER A 165 -14.96 -37.30 26.10
C SER A 165 -15.88 -38.37 26.68
N GLU A 166 -15.32 -39.39 27.33
CA GLU A 166 -16.08 -40.47 27.95
C GLU A 166 -16.78 -40.05 29.25
N ASN A 167 -16.35 -38.94 29.85
CA ASN A 167 -16.85 -38.46 31.12
C ASN A 167 -17.65 -37.17 30.91
N ASN A 168 -18.92 -37.16 31.31
CA ASN A 168 -19.75 -35.95 31.39
C ASN A 168 -19.25 -35.02 32.51
N LEU A 169 -18.10 -34.40 32.29
CA LEU A 169 -17.42 -33.54 33.24
C LEU A 169 -18.16 -32.20 33.35
N SER A 170 -18.43 -31.79 34.60
CA SER A 170 -18.99 -30.46 34.88
C SER A 170 -18.01 -29.36 34.49
N GLN A 171 -18.52 -28.26 33.95
CA GLN A 171 -17.73 -27.07 33.62
C GLN A 171 -17.80 -26.04 34.75
N ASP A 172 -16.71 -25.28 34.96
CA ASP A 172 -16.71 -24.11 35.83
C ASP A 172 -17.41 -22.91 35.15
N ALA A 173 -17.58 -21.80 35.88
CA ALA A 173 -18.20 -20.59 35.36
C ALA A 173 -17.44 -19.93 34.18
N LYS A 174 -16.24 -20.42 33.85
CA LYS A 174 -15.39 -19.95 32.75
C LYS A 174 -15.35 -20.96 31.59
N GLY A 175 -16.11 -22.06 31.66
CA GLY A 175 -16.15 -23.10 30.64
C GLY A 175 -15.01 -24.12 30.72
N ASN A 176 -14.20 -24.12 31.78
CA ASN A 176 -13.15 -25.12 31.97
C ASN A 176 -13.73 -26.42 32.55
N LEU A 177 -13.27 -27.58 32.06
CA LEU A 177 -13.67 -28.88 32.59
C LEU A 177 -13.13 -29.08 34.02
N ILE A 178 -14.02 -29.36 34.97
CA ILE A 178 -13.68 -29.67 36.36
C ILE A 178 -13.38 -31.16 36.45
N LEU A 179 -12.10 -31.50 36.65
CA LEU A 179 -11.64 -32.88 36.75
C LEU A 179 -11.61 -33.35 38.22
N PRO A 180 -12.42 -34.35 38.61
CA PRO A 180 -12.37 -34.95 39.95
C PRO A 180 -11.00 -35.60 40.23
N ARG A 181 -10.68 -35.76 41.53
CA ARG A 181 -9.34 -36.16 41.97
C ARG A 181 -8.96 -37.57 41.48
N GLU A 182 -9.91 -38.49 41.40
CA GLU A 182 -9.68 -39.86 40.90
C GLU A 182 -9.27 -39.86 39.42
N TYR A 183 -10.00 -39.10 38.59
CA TYR A 183 -9.71 -38.97 37.16
C TYR A 183 -8.37 -38.29 36.90
N ARG A 184 -7.98 -37.32 37.75
CA ARG A 184 -6.66 -36.69 37.67
C ARG A 184 -5.52 -37.70 37.88
N ASN A 185 -5.66 -38.61 38.84
CA ASN A 185 -4.66 -39.62 39.11
C ASN A 185 -4.57 -40.64 37.96
N LEU A 186 -5.71 -41.05 37.40
CA LEU A 186 -5.76 -41.96 36.25
C LEU A 186 -5.08 -41.35 35.01
N LEU A 187 -5.33 -40.06 34.76
CA LEU A 187 -4.71 -39.30 33.68
C LEU A 187 -3.18 -39.25 33.85
N ILE A 188 -2.70 -38.96 35.05
CA ILE A 188 -1.27 -38.88 35.37
C ILE A 188 -0.59 -40.24 35.13
N GLU A 189 -1.17 -41.35 35.57
CA GLU A 189 -0.60 -42.68 35.39
C GLU A 189 -0.53 -43.11 33.92
N LYS A 190 -1.57 -42.82 33.13
CA LYS A 190 -1.53 -43.04 31.67
C LYS A 190 -0.47 -42.18 30.98
N ILE A 191 -0.35 -40.89 31.35
CA ILE A 191 0.67 -39.99 30.80
C ILE A 191 2.08 -40.50 31.09
N LYS A 192 2.36 -40.96 32.31
CA LYS A 192 3.65 -41.58 32.67
C LYS A 192 3.97 -42.79 31.81
N THR A 193 2.98 -43.67 31.62
CA THR A 193 3.10 -44.88 30.80
C THR A 193 3.46 -44.55 29.34
N ILE A 194 2.84 -43.53 28.75
CA ILE A 194 3.12 -43.09 27.36
C ILE A 194 4.48 -42.36 27.28
N SER A 195 4.84 -41.60 28.32
CA SER A 195 6.05 -40.81 28.34
C SER A 195 7.32 -41.61 28.66
N ASN A 196 7.22 -42.90 29.02
CA ASN A 196 8.33 -43.74 29.51
C ASN A 196 9.07 -43.10 30.70
N VAL A 197 8.33 -42.45 31.61
CA VAL A 197 8.84 -41.85 32.85
C VAL A 197 8.25 -42.55 34.06
#